data_AF-A0A413YQ52-F1
#
_entry.id   AF-A0A413YQ52-F1
#
_cell.length_a   1.000
_cell.length_b   1.000
_cell.length_c   1.000
_cell.angle_alpha   90.00
_cell.angle_beta   90.00
_cell.angle_gamma   90.00
#
_symmetry.space_group_name_H-M   'P 1'
#
loop_
_entity.id
_entity.type
_entity.pdbx_description
1 polymer ?
#
loop_
_entity_poly.entity_id
_entity_poly.type
_entity_poly.pdbx_seq_one_letter_code
_entity_poly.pdbx_strand_id
1 'polypeptide(L)'
;MSISISNYPVHLQDGFKPNRECLKSQGSQSEYQKVFHRDSLEVSQLSKNREILMDKIKHTVVQSAASLSDMRAGILKEIREEKGQYGYSDVVNACGLSYARLYSEIEQRYENEQYYKVDGTPLTKEDEIEWLDIQFEQEVAWQKSCARITAQGQVIQGNIPEMPTEEMEELEDSFYQAKDAYMKLYRENRRAERPLVLQSYMFGNSQMYQILNRLGNLQERVV
;
A
#
# COMPACT_ATOMS: atom_id res chain seq x y z
N MET A 1 37.37 -31.28 8.10
CA MET A 1 38.78 -31.72 8.24
C MET A 1 39.67 -30.61 7.72
N SER A 2 40.53 -30.08 8.58
CA SER A 2 41.52 -29.03 8.33
C SER A 2 42.73 -29.60 7.60
N ILE A 3 43.28 -28.89 6.62
CA ILE A 3 44.63 -29.17 6.10
C ILE A 3 45.39 -27.85 5.96
N SER A 4 46.45 -27.77 6.75
CA SER A 4 47.53 -26.78 6.77
C SER A 4 48.44 -26.94 5.55
N ILE A 5 49.02 -25.84 5.05
CA ILE A 5 50.23 -25.91 4.22
C ILE A 5 51.31 -25.12 4.96
N SER A 6 52.29 -25.87 5.47
CA SER A 6 53.51 -25.35 6.09
C SER A 6 54.59 -25.10 5.01
N ASN A 7 55.37 -24.05 5.24
CA ASN A 7 56.81 -23.90 4.95
C ASN A 7 57.29 -24.07 3.50
N TYR A 8 57.86 -23.01 2.92
CA TYR A 8 59.28 -23.02 2.49
C TYR A 8 59.88 -21.59 2.58
N PRO A 9 61.18 -21.45 2.91
CA PRO A 9 61.83 -20.21 3.30
C PRO A 9 62.55 -19.54 2.11
N VAL A 10 62.68 -18.21 2.13
CA VAL A 10 63.60 -17.49 1.24
C VAL A 10 64.66 -16.80 2.09
N HIS A 11 65.90 -17.11 1.78
CA HIS A 11 67.13 -16.74 2.48
C HIS A 11 67.32 -15.22 2.56
N LEU A 12 67.61 -14.72 3.77
CA LEU A 12 68.23 -13.42 4.00
C LEU A 12 69.69 -13.48 3.54
N GLN A 13 70.05 -12.68 2.55
CA GLN A 13 71.45 -12.40 2.25
C GLN A 13 71.85 -11.10 2.92
N ASP A 14 72.87 -11.25 3.76
CA ASP A 14 73.49 -10.26 4.62
C ASP A 14 74.25 -9.22 3.79
N GLY A 15 74.11 -7.94 4.14
CA GLY A 15 74.95 -6.87 3.59
C GLY A 15 74.20 -5.58 3.27
N PHE A 16 74.14 -4.66 4.23
CA PHE A 16 74.64 -3.27 4.14
C PHE A 16 74.14 -2.48 5.36
N LYS A 17 75.08 -2.05 6.22
CA LYS A 17 74.81 -1.22 7.41
C LYS A 17 74.26 0.15 6.99
N PRO A 18 73.16 0.67 7.56
CA PRO A 18 72.76 2.05 7.33
C PRO A 18 73.54 2.97 8.27
N ASN A 19 74.11 4.02 7.67
CA ASN A 19 74.84 5.07 8.35
C ASN A 19 73.90 5.87 9.27
N ARG A 20 74.42 6.14 10.46
CA ARG A 20 73.82 6.93 11.52
C ARG A 20 73.86 8.40 11.13
N GLU A 21 72.74 8.96 10.67
CA GLU A 21 72.42 10.38 10.81
C GLU A 21 71.00 10.65 10.28
N CYS A 22 70.03 10.74 11.19
CA CYS A 22 68.87 11.57 10.93
C CYS A 22 68.63 12.42 12.17
N LEU A 23 68.94 13.69 11.98
CA LEU A 23 68.72 14.79 12.90
C LEU A 23 67.29 14.81 13.43
N LYS A 24 67.18 15.20 14.70
CA LYS A 24 65.96 15.66 15.34
C LYS A 24 65.25 16.69 14.46
N SER A 25 64.05 16.37 14.00
CA SER A 25 63.05 17.35 13.58
C SER A 25 61.85 17.25 14.52
N GLN A 26 61.89 18.10 15.54
CA GLN A 26 60.73 18.49 16.31
C GLN A 26 59.90 19.42 15.40
N GLY A 27 58.94 18.87 14.66
CA GLY A 27 58.13 19.60 13.69
C GLY A 27 56.75 18.98 13.53
N SER A 28 55.73 19.71 14.00
CA SER A 28 54.30 19.62 13.66
C SER A 28 53.56 18.28 13.87
N GLN A 29 53.17 18.01 15.11
CA GLN A 29 52.02 17.13 15.43
C GLN A 29 50.66 17.67 14.92
N SER A 30 50.60 18.87 14.31
CA SER A 30 49.36 19.53 13.91
C SER A 30 48.79 19.08 12.55
N GLU A 31 49.58 18.52 11.65
CA GLU A 31 49.09 18.08 10.33
C GLU A 31 48.41 16.71 10.38
N TYR A 32 48.96 15.74 11.12
CA TYR A 32 48.32 14.44 11.31
C TYR A 32 46.97 14.58 12.04
N GLN A 33 46.87 15.46 13.04
CA GLN A 33 45.63 15.70 13.77
C GLN A 33 44.54 16.36 12.91
N LYS A 34 44.91 17.17 11.91
CA LYS A 34 43.97 17.76 10.94
C LYS A 34 43.43 16.74 9.93
N VAL A 35 44.22 15.76 9.51
CA VAL A 35 43.79 14.71 8.58
C VAL A 35 42.73 13.81 9.25
N PHE A 36 42.97 13.35 10.47
CA PHE A 36 41.99 12.53 11.21
C PHE A 36 40.71 13.29 11.59
N HIS A 37 40.78 14.59 11.85
CA HIS A 37 39.59 15.40 12.11
C HIS A 37 38.71 15.60 10.87
N ARG A 38 39.31 15.74 9.68
CA ARG A 38 38.55 15.86 8.42
C ARG A 38 37.85 14.56 8.08
N ASP A 39 38.56 13.43 8.19
CA ASP A 39 37.99 12.10 7.97
C ASP A 39 36.86 11.80 8.97
N SER A 40 37.03 12.18 10.25
CA SER A 40 35.98 12.02 11.25
C SER A 40 34.76 12.91 11.00
N LEU A 41 34.94 14.13 10.50
CA LEU A 41 33.83 15.04 10.15
C LEU A 41 33.08 14.55 8.90
N GLU A 42 33.81 14.10 7.88
CA GLU A 42 33.23 13.53 6.65
C GLU A 42 32.49 12.22 6.96
N VAL A 43 33.06 11.34 7.79
CA VAL A 43 32.38 10.13 8.29
C VAL A 43 31.16 10.46 9.14
N SER A 44 31.22 11.51 9.97
CA SER A 44 30.05 11.94 10.76
C SER A 44 28.93 12.48 9.87
N GLN A 45 29.26 13.26 8.83
CA GLN A 45 28.27 13.78 7.89
C GLN A 45 27.67 12.65 7.05
N LEU A 46 28.48 11.70 6.58
CA LEU A 46 28.01 10.51 5.88
C LEU A 46 27.10 9.64 6.76
N SER A 47 27.44 9.49 8.04
CA SER A 47 26.60 8.78 9.02
C SER A 47 25.23 9.46 9.18
N LYS A 48 25.21 10.79 9.35
CA LYS A 48 23.96 11.57 9.42
C LYS A 48 23.15 11.46 8.13
N ASN A 49 23.80 11.55 6.98
CA ASN A 49 23.14 11.40 5.68
C ASN A 49 22.53 10.00 5.51
N ARG A 50 23.23 8.96 5.96
CA ARG A 50 22.72 7.58 5.95
C ARG A 50 21.52 7.43 6.86
N GLU A 51 21.55 8.01 8.05
CA GLU A 51 20.42 8.01 8.99
C GLU A 51 19.19 8.68 8.37
N ILE A 52 19.34 9.87 7.78
CA ILE A 52 18.28 10.58 7.06
C ILE A 52 17.75 9.75 5.88
N LEU A 53 18.63 9.10 5.11
CA LEU A 53 18.21 8.27 3.98
C LEU A 53 17.44 7.03 4.44
N MET A 54 17.91 6.36 5.48
CA MET A 54 17.22 5.20 6.07
C MET A 54 15.85 5.58 6.62
N ASP A 55 15.76 6.74 7.28
CA ASP A 55 14.49 7.29 7.75
C ASP A 55 13.52 7.55 6.59
N LYS A 56 13.99 8.21 5.52
CA LYS A 56 13.17 8.44 4.31
C LYS A 56 12.70 7.14 3.66
N ILE A 57 13.57 6.13 3.56
CA ILE A 57 13.24 4.82 3.01
C ILE A 57 12.16 4.14 3.87
N LYS A 58 12.29 4.21 5.20
CA LYS A 58 11.31 3.68 6.14
C LYS A 58 9.94 4.35 5.97
N HIS A 59 9.91 5.66 5.72
CA HIS A 59 8.70 6.44 5.52
C HIS A 59 8.33 6.64 4.04
N THR A 60 8.82 5.77 3.14
CA THR A 60 8.40 5.76 1.74
C THR A 60 7.12 4.94 1.57
N VAL A 61 6.07 5.55 1.02
CA VAL A 61 4.82 4.84 0.69
C VAL A 61 4.86 4.34 -0.74
N VAL A 62 4.58 3.05 -0.93
CA VAL A 62 4.36 2.45 -2.24
C VAL A 62 2.86 2.18 -2.40
N GLN A 63 2.20 2.99 -3.22
CA GLN A 63 0.78 2.88 -3.53
C GLN A 63 0.53 1.67 -4.44
N SER A 64 -0.09 0.62 -3.90
CA SER A 64 -0.52 -0.54 -4.69
C SER A 64 -1.88 -0.29 -5.33
N ALA A 65 -1.97 -0.40 -6.65
CA ALA A 65 -3.24 -0.33 -7.37
C ALA A 65 -4.25 -1.42 -6.96
N ALA A 66 -3.79 -2.46 -6.24
CA ALA A 66 -4.66 -3.52 -5.75
C ALA A 66 -5.26 -3.23 -4.36
N SER A 67 -4.76 -2.24 -3.59
CA SER A 67 -5.11 -2.09 -2.16
C SER A 67 -6.61 -2.05 -1.88
N LEU A 68 -7.38 -1.30 -2.67
CA LEU A 68 -8.83 -1.19 -2.52
C LEU A 68 -9.53 -2.52 -2.82
N SER A 69 -9.13 -3.18 -3.92
CA SER A 69 -9.69 -4.47 -4.33
C SER A 69 -9.35 -5.58 -3.34
N ASP A 70 -8.11 -5.62 -2.83
CA ASP A 70 -7.64 -6.57 -1.83
C ASP A 70 -8.43 -6.43 -0.52
N MET A 71 -8.66 -5.19 -0.08
CA MET A 71 -9.44 -4.93 1.11
C MET A 71 -10.89 -5.38 0.96
N ARG A 72 -11.50 -5.07 -0.18
CA ARG A 72 -12.86 -5.52 -0.49
C ARG A 72 -12.93 -7.04 -0.57
N ALA A 73 -11.97 -7.68 -1.22
CA ALA A 73 -11.91 -9.14 -1.32
C ALA A 73 -11.83 -9.80 0.06
N GLY A 74 -11.06 -9.20 0.99
CA GLY A 74 -11.04 -9.60 2.40
C GLY A 74 -12.43 -9.51 3.05
N ILE A 75 -13.12 -8.39 2.90
CA ILE A 75 -14.48 -8.20 3.45
C ILE A 75 -15.48 -9.18 2.83
N LEU A 76 -15.48 -9.35 1.50
CA LEU A 76 -16.38 -10.28 0.81
C LEU A 76 -16.12 -11.74 1.19
N LYS A 77 -14.86 -12.07 1.51
CA LYS A 77 -14.50 -13.39 2.04
C LYS A 77 -15.14 -13.61 3.41
N GLU A 78 -15.05 -12.65 4.33
CA GLU A 78 -15.74 -12.71 5.63
C GLU A 78 -17.25 -12.91 5.45
N ILE A 79 -17.89 -12.14 4.56
CA ILE A 79 -19.33 -12.28 4.27
C ILE A 79 -19.66 -13.67 3.74
N ARG A 80 -18.83 -14.22 2.84
CA ARG A 80 -19.03 -15.58 2.31
C ARG A 80 -18.86 -16.64 3.40
N GLU A 81 -17.93 -16.46 4.33
CA GLU A 81 -17.73 -17.37 5.46
C GLU A 81 -18.92 -17.34 6.42
N GLU A 82 -19.54 -16.18 6.63
CA GLU A 82 -20.70 -16.02 7.52
C GLU A 82 -22.03 -16.45 6.87
N LYS A 83 -22.29 -16.01 5.64
CA LYS A 83 -23.59 -16.17 4.94
C LYS A 83 -23.58 -17.29 3.89
N GLY A 84 -22.42 -17.87 3.57
CA GLY A 84 -22.22 -18.84 2.49
C GLY A 84 -22.09 -18.23 1.08
N GLN A 85 -22.72 -17.08 0.86
CA GLN A 85 -22.70 -16.35 -0.41
C GLN A 85 -22.80 -14.84 -0.16
N TYR A 86 -22.49 -14.05 -1.19
CA TYR A 86 -22.69 -12.60 -1.19
C TYR A 86 -23.40 -12.16 -2.47
N GLY A 87 -24.16 -11.07 -2.38
CA GLY A 87 -24.81 -10.43 -3.52
C GLY A 87 -24.19 -9.08 -3.88
N TYR A 88 -24.75 -8.40 -4.88
CA TYR A 88 -24.31 -7.06 -5.29
C TYR A 88 -24.44 -6.00 -4.20
N SER A 89 -25.42 -6.12 -3.29
CA SER A 89 -25.52 -5.22 -2.15
C SER A 89 -24.33 -5.38 -1.18
N ASP A 90 -23.87 -6.61 -0.96
CA ASP A 90 -22.66 -6.88 -0.17
C ASP A 90 -21.42 -6.33 -0.88
N VAL A 91 -21.34 -6.42 -2.21
CA VAL A 91 -20.24 -5.83 -3.01
C VAL A 91 -20.21 -4.31 -2.86
N VAL A 92 -21.36 -3.65 -2.97
CA VAL A 92 -21.51 -2.19 -2.78
C VAL A 92 -21.06 -1.77 -1.38
N ASN A 93 -21.53 -2.48 -0.35
CA ASN A 93 -21.14 -2.20 1.04
C ASN A 93 -19.65 -2.43 1.27
N ALA A 94 -19.09 -3.53 0.74
CA ALA A 94 -17.68 -3.84 0.87
C ALA A 94 -16.80 -2.79 0.19
N CYS A 95 -17.19 -2.26 -0.98
CA CYS A 95 -16.49 -1.15 -1.64
C CYS A 95 -16.46 0.11 -0.75
N GLY A 96 -17.63 0.54 -0.25
CA GLY A 96 -17.73 1.72 0.61
C GLY A 96 -16.93 1.58 1.91
N LEU A 97 -17.01 0.41 2.55
CA LEU A 97 -16.22 0.11 3.76
C LEU A 97 -14.72 0.08 3.48
N SER A 98 -14.29 -0.49 2.36
CA SER A 98 -12.88 -0.56 1.97
C SER A 98 -12.28 0.83 1.80
N TYR A 99 -13.01 1.73 1.13
CA TYR A 99 -12.60 3.12 1.01
C TYR A 99 -12.44 3.77 2.39
N ALA A 100 -13.43 3.64 3.27
CA ALA A 100 -13.39 4.24 4.60
C ALA A 100 -12.26 3.68 5.49
N ARG A 101 -11.95 2.38 5.39
CA ARG A 101 -10.82 1.75 6.10
C ARG A 101 -9.47 2.28 5.61
N LEU A 102 -9.26 2.30 4.29
CA LEU A 102 -8.02 2.85 3.70
C LEU A 102 -7.87 4.34 4.01
N TYR A 103 -8.96 5.11 3.96
CA TYR A 103 -8.95 6.50 4.37
C TYR A 103 -8.53 6.67 5.84
N SER A 104 -9.06 5.84 6.73
CA SER A 104 -8.67 5.84 8.15
C SER A 104 -7.20 5.48 8.35
N GLU A 105 -6.66 4.52 7.59
CA GLU A 105 -5.24 4.16 7.63
C GLU A 105 -4.36 5.33 7.17
N ILE A 106 -4.75 6.02 6.07
CA ILE A 106 -4.07 7.23 5.61
C ILE A 106 -4.10 8.29 6.71
N GLU A 107 -5.26 8.63 7.26
CA GLU A 107 -5.34 9.65 8.31
C GLU A 107 -4.46 9.32 9.51
N GLN A 108 -4.46 8.06 9.98
CA GLN A 108 -3.64 7.64 11.12
C GLN A 108 -2.14 7.76 10.85
N ARG A 109 -1.67 7.42 9.65
CA ARG A 109 -0.24 7.57 9.31
C ARG A 109 0.22 9.02 9.44
N TYR A 110 -0.60 9.97 9.00
CA TYR A 110 -0.26 11.40 9.01
C TYR A 110 -0.46 12.11 10.35
N GLU A 111 -0.87 11.41 11.43
CA GLU A 111 -0.98 12.05 12.75
C GLU A 111 0.38 12.39 13.37
N ASN A 112 1.45 11.64 13.06
CA ASN A 112 2.72 11.73 13.80
C ASN A 112 3.99 11.81 12.95
N GLU A 113 3.97 11.39 11.68
CA GLU A 113 5.18 11.21 10.87
C GLU A 113 5.05 11.85 9.47
N GLN A 114 6.18 12.22 8.87
CA GLN A 114 6.24 12.71 7.48
C GLN A 114 6.57 11.55 6.54
N TYR A 115 5.76 11.41 5.48
CA TYR A 115 5.93 10.37 4.47
C TYR A 115 6.47 10.92 3.15
N TYR A 116 7.07 10.04 2.36
CA TYR A 116 7.71 10.37 1.09
C TYR A 116 7.21 9.48 -0.04
N LYS A 117 7.20 10.04 -1.25
CA LYS A 117 7.03 9.31 -2.51
C LYS A 117 8.29 8.50 -2.82
N VAL A 118 8.18 7.58 -3.77
CA VAL A 118 9.30 6.76 -4.26
C VAL A 118 10.45 7.60 -4.83
N ASP A 119 10.16 8.80 -5.34
CA ASP A 119 11.18 9.75 -5.83
C ASP A 119 11.83 10.60 -4.72
N GLY A 120 11.44 10.38 -3.46
CA GLY A 120 11.96 11.09 -2.28
C GLY A 120 11.32 12.46 -2.02
N THR A 121 10.34 12.88 -2.82
CA THR A 121 9.55 14.08 -2.55
C THR A 121 8.56 13.86 -1.40
N PRO A 122 8.20 14.88 -0.60
CA PRO A 122 7.19 14.73 0.43
C PRO A 122 5.85 14.25 -0.16
N LEU A 123 5.27 13.22 0.45
CA LEU A 123 3.93 12.75 0.12
C LEU A 123 2.96 13.39 1.10
N THR A 124 2.01 14.18 0.59
CA THR A 124 1.00 14.81 1.44
C THR A 124 -0.17 13.85 1.70
N LYS A 125 -0.92 14.09 2.78
CA LYS A 125 -2.14 13.35 3.04
C LYS A 125 -3.15 13.50 1.90
N GLU A 126 -3.23 14.71 1.36
CA GLU A 126 -4.11 15.07 0.24
C GLU A 126 -3.73 14.29 -1.03
N ASP A 127 -2.44 14.11 -1.33
CA ASP A 127 -1.97 13.31 -2.47
C ASP A 127 -2.41 11.84 -2.33
N GLU A 128 -2.36 11.28 -1.12
CA GLU A 128 -2.82 9.90 -0.87
C GLU A 128 -4.34 9.76 -0.97
N ILE A 129 -5.10 10.77 -0.51
CA ILE A 129 -6.55 10.80 -0.65
C ILE A 129 -6.96 10.92 -2.11
N GLU A 130 -6.30 11.78 -2.90
CA GLU A 130 -6.56 11.90 -4.34
C GLU A 130 -6.29 10.56 -5.05
N TRP A 131 -5.18 9.90 -4.71
CA TRP A 131 -4.91 8.56 -5.22
C TRP A 131 -6.02 7.56 -4.85
N LEU A 132 -6.48 7.55 -3.59
CA LEU A 132 -7.55 6.68 -3.14
C LEU A 132 -8.87 6.95 -3.87
N ASP A 133 -9.18 8.23 -4.12
CA ASP A 133 -10.34 8.63 -4.93
C ASP A 133 -10.24 8.07 -6.35
N ILE A 134 -9.09 8.21 -7.01
CA ILE A 134 -8.86 7.64 -8.35
C ILE A 134 -9.03 6.11 -8.33
N GLN A 135 -8.51 5.42 -7.31
CA GLN A 135 -8.70 3.97 -7.18
C GLN A 135 -10.15 3.58 -6.98
N PHE A 136 -10.90 4.39 -6.23
CA PHE A 136 -12.33 4.18 -6.04
C PHE A 136 -13.10 4.30 -7.35
N GLU A 137 -12.85 5.35 -8.13
CA GLU A 137 -13.49 5.54 -9.44
C GLU A 137 -13.18 4.36 -10.39
N GLN A 138 -11.92 3.89 -10.41
CA GLN A 138 -11.52 2.73 -11.19
C GLN A 138 -12.25 1.46 -10.75
N GLU A 139 -12.45 1.28 -9.44
CA GLU A 139 -13.15 0.13 -8.90
C GLU A 139 -14.65 0.16 -9.21
N VAL A 140 -15.30 1.33 -9.12
CA VAL A 140 -16.71 1.51 -9.52
C VAL A 140 -16.89 1.16 -10.99
N ALA A 141 -16.03 1.71 -11.86
CA ALA A 141 -16.04 1.41 -13.29
C ALA A 141 -15.82 -0.08 -13.58
N TRP A 142 -14.89 -0.72 -12.84
CA TRP A 142 -14.62 -2.15 -12.95
C TRP A 142 -15.85 -2.98 -12.54
N GLN A 143 -16.46 -2.71 -11.39
CA GLN A 143 -17.65 -3.41 -10.92
C GLN A 143 -18.85 -3.26 -11.87
N LYS A 144 -19.09 -2.03 -12.37
CA LYS A 144 -20.12 -1.78 -13.37
C LYS A 144 -19.87 -2.59 -14.64
N SER A 145 -18.61 -2.66 -15.10
CA SER A 145 -18.23 -3.47 -16.26
C SER A 145 -18.46 -4.96 -16.03
N CYS A 146 -18.14 -5.50 -14.84
CA CYS A 146 -18.42 -6.89 -14.48
C CYS A 146 -19.92 -7.21 -14.54
N ALA A 147 -20.77 -6.33 -13.98
CA ALA A 147 -22.22 -6.48 -14.06
C ALA A 147 -22.72 -6.45 -15.52
N ARG A 148 -22.18 -5.54 -16.33
CA ARG A 148 -22.51 -5.42 -17.75
C ARG A 148 -22.16 -6.66 -18.56
N ILE A 149 -20.95 -7.18 -18.41
CA ILE A 149 -20.50 -8.40 -19.11
C ILE A 149 -21.41 -9.58 -18.74
N THR A 150 -21.74 -9.70 -17.45
CA THR A 150 -22.64 -10.73 -16.95
C THR A 150 -24.03 -10.62 -17.59
N ALA A 151 -24.61 -9.41 -17.60
CA ALA A 151 -25.92 -9.17 -18.20
C ALA A 151 -25.92 -9.43 -19.71
N GLN A 152 -24.88 -8.99 -20.44
CA GLN A 152 -24.73 -9.25 -21.87
C GLN A 152 -24.68 -10.74 -22.18
N GLY A 153 -23.99 -11.54 -21.34
CA GLY A 153 -24.00 -12.99 -21.45
C GLY A 153 -25.42 -13.57 -21.35
N GLN A 154 -26.24 -13.05 -20.45
CA GLN A 154 -27.63 -13.48 -20.26
C GLN A 154 -28.54 -13.09 -21.44
N VAL A 155 -28.32 -11.91 -22.04
CA VAL A 155 -29.02 -11.49 -23.28
C VAL A 155 -28.68 -12.45 -24.42
N ILE A 156 -27.38 -12.74 -24.64
CA ILE A 156 -26.93 -13.63 -25.72
C ILE A 156 -27.49 -15.05 -25.55
N GLN A 157 -27.63 -15.51 -24.31
CA GLN A 157 -28.24 -16.80 -23.99
C GLN A 157 -29.78 -16.82 -24.13
N GLY A 158 -30.42 -15.65 -24.31
CA GLY A 158 -31.88 -15.54 -24.42
C GLY A 158 -32.62 -15.64 -23.07
N ASN A 159 -31.92 -15.56 -21.94
CA ASN A 159 -32.53 -15.62 -20.61
C ASN A 159 -33.21 -14.30 -20.22
N ILE A 160 -32.74 -13.18 -20.78
CA ILE A 160 -33.34 -11.86 -20.62
C ILE A 160 -33.50 -11.18 -21.98
N PRO A 161 -34.53 -10.33 -22.17
CA PRO A 161 -34.81 -9.72 -23.46
C PRO A 161 -33.81 -8.61 -23.84
N GLU A 162 -33.35 -7.83 -22.87
CA GLU A 162 -32.46 -6.69 -23.09
C GLU A 162 -31.54 -6.43 -21.89
N MET A 163 -30.57 -5.54 -22.08
CA MET A 163 -29.61 -5.18 -21.03
C MET A 163 -30.27 -4.24 -20.01
N PRO A 164 -30.20 -4.54 -18.69
CA PRO A 164 -30.81 -3.72 -17.65
C PRO A 164 -29.96 -2.46 -17.41
N THR A 165 -30.16 -1.46 -18.28
CA THR A 165 -29.29 -0.27 -18.34
C THR A 165 -29.56 0.68 -17.17
N GLU A 166 -30.83 0.87 -16.80
CA GLU A 166 -31.23 1.70 -15.66
C GLU A 166 -30.67 1.13 -14.34
N GLU A 167 -30.77 -0.19 -14.14
CA GLU A 167 -30.21 -0.86 -12.97
C GLU A 167 -28.68 -0.77 -12.90
N MET A 168 -27.99 -0.69 -14.05
CA MET A 168 -26.54 -0.49 -14.07
C MET A 168 -26.13 0.94 -13.71
N GLU A 169 -26.93 1.93 -14.07
CA GLU A 169 -26.72 3.31 -13.65
C GLU A 169 -27.01 3.46 -12.16
N GLU A 170 -28.10 2.88 -11.68
CA GLU A 170 -28.44 2.87 -10.25
C GLU A 170 -27.39 2.12 -9.40
N LEU A 171 -26.75 1.09 -9.96
CA LEU A 171 -25.67 0.38 -9.28
C LEU A 171 -24.44 1.28 -9.08
N GLU A 172 -24.09 2.07 -10.09
CA GLU A 172 -23.01 3.06 -10.01
C GLU A 172 -23.31 4.10 -8.93
N ASP A 173 -24.51 4.68 -8.95
CA ASP A 173 -24.96 5.62 -7.91
C ASP A 173 -24.89 5.01 -6.50
N SER A 174 -25.24 3.73 -6.39
CA SER A 174 -25.20 3.01 -5.12
C SER A 174 -23.79 2.90 -4.55
N PHE A 175 -22.75 2.78 -5.38
CA PHE A 175 -21.37 2.78 -4.90
C PHE A 175 -20.98 4.13 -4.29
N TYR A 176 -21.35 5.24 -4.93
CA TYR A 176 -21.07 6.57 -4.38
C TYR A 176 -21.84 6.83 -3.08
N GLN A 177 -23.11 6.44 -3.02
CA GLN A 177 -23.90 6.50 -1.79
C GLN A 177 -23.27 5.67 -0.67
N ALA A 178 -22.75 4.48 -0.99
CA ALA A 178 -22.04 3.65 -0.03
C ALA A 178 -20.76 4.32 0.46
N LYS A 179 -19.93 4.88 -0.43
CA LYS A 179 -18.73 5.65 -0.05
C LYS A 179 -19.10 6.74 0.95
N ASP A 180 -20.09 7.55 0.63
CA ASP A 180 -20.51 8.67 1.47
C ASP A 180 -21.05 8.22 2.82
N ALA A 181 -21.85 7.16 2.85
CA ALA A 181 -22.41 6.60 4.08
C ALA A 181 -21.32 6.03 5.00
N TYR A 182 -20.37 5.26 4.47
CA TYR A 182 -19.26 4.73 5.26
C TYR A 182 -18.27 5.82 5.70
N MET A 183 -18.07 6.86 4.89
CA MET A 183 -17.28 8.03 5.30
C MET A 183 -17.95 8.84 6.40
N LYS A 184 -19.29 8.96 6.36
CA LYS A 184 -20.05 9.54 7.47
C LYS A 184 -19.91 8.69 8.73
N LEU A 185 -20.06 7.37 8.61
CA LEU A 185 -19.89 6.44 9.73
C LEU A 185 -18.49 6.52 10.32
N TYR A 186 -17.45 6.61 9.49
CA TYR A 186 -16.07 6.81 9.94
C TYR A 186 -15.93 8.06 10.81
N ARG A 187 -16.44 9.22 10.34
CA ARG A 187 -16.37 10.48 11.08
C ARG A 187 -17.11 10.42 12.41
N GLU A 188 -18.25 9.74 12.44
CA GLU A 188 -19.02 9.52 13.67
C GLU A 188 -18.30 8.58 14.64
N ASN A 189 -17.78 7.46 14.13
CA ASN A 189 -17.06 6.46 14.93
C ASN A 189 -15.74 6.97 15.48
N ARG A 190 -15.00 7.81 14.74
CA ARG A 190 -13.76 8.45 15.21
C ARG A 190 -14.00 9.29 16.46
N ARG A 191 -15.14 9.99 16.55
CA ARG A 191 -15.52 10.77 17.74
C ARG A 191 -15.89 9.90 18.94
N ALA A 192 -16.30 8.66 18.69
CA ALA A 192 -16.77 7.72 19.69
C ALA A 192 -15.79 6.56 19.96
N GLU A 193 -14.59 6.59 19.36
CA GLU A 193 -13.57 5.53 19.39
C GLU A 193 -14.12 4.12 19.03
N ARG A 194 -15.04 4.06 18.07
CA ARG A 194 -15.68 2.81 17.62
C ARG A 194 -15.00 2.25 16.36
N PRO A 195 -14.94 0.91 16.21
CA PRO A 195 -14.38 0.31 15.00
C PRO A 195 -15.27 0.53 13.77
N LEU A 196 -14.65 0.65 12.60
CA LEU A 196 -15.31 0.63 11.29
C LEU A 196 -15.68 -0.82 10.91
N VAL A 197 -16.96 -1.14 11.11
CA VAL A 197 -17.53 -2.47 10.85
C VAL A 197 -18.49 -2.42 9.68
N LEU A 198 -18.61 -3.54 8.98
CA LEU A 198 -19.55 -3.72 7.89
C LEU A 198 -20.99 -3.49 8.37
N GLN A 199 -21.70 -2.70 7.59
CA GLN A 199 -23.13 -2.46 7.71
C GLN A 199 -23.84 -3.16 6.56
N SER A 200 -25.09 -3.58 6.77
CA SER A 200 -25.93 -4.14 5.71
C SER A 200 -26.87 -3.07 5.16
N TYR A 201 -26.30 -1.94 4.71
CA TYR A 201 -27.09 -0.86 4.14
C TYR A 201 -27.65 -1.26 2.76
N MET A 202 -28.86 -0.81 2.47
CA MET A 202 -29.48 -0.95 1.14
C MET A 202 -29.46 0.43 0.47
N PHE A 203 -28.62 0.58 -0.54
CA PHE A 203 -28.46 1.80 -1.34
C PHE A 203 -29.19 1.64 -2.67
N GLY A 204 -29.98 2.63 -3.10
CA GLY A 204 -30.84 2.48 -4.27
C GLY A 204 -31.98 1.46 -4.09
N ASN A 205 -32.56 1.04 -5.21
CA ASN A 205 -33.74 0.19 -5.28
C ASN A 205 -33.38 -1.27 -4.99
N SER A 206 -34.12 -1.90 -4.08
CA SER A 206 -33.99 -3.33 -3.80
C SER A 206 -34.22 -4.23 -5.02
N GLN A 207 -35.07 -3.80 -5.97
CA GLN A 207 -35.36 -4.54 -7.20
C GLN A 207 -34.14 -4.61 -8.12
N MET A 208 -33.33 -3.55 -8.17
CA MET A 208 -32.07 -3.53 -8.92
C MET A 208 -31.16 -4.67 -8.47
N TYR A 209 -30.93 -4.82 -7.16
CA TYR A 209 -30.10 -5.92 -6.65
C TYR A 209 -30.70 -7.30 -6.92
N GLN A 210 -32.03 -7.45 -6.89
CA GLN A 210 -32.67 -8.72 -7.24
C GLN A 210 -32.38 -9.10 -8.71
N ILE A 211 -32.48 -8.14 -9.63
CA ILE A 211 -32.16 -8.34 -11.04
C ILE A 211 -30.69 -8.71 -11.18
N LEU A 212 -29.77 -7.90 -10.64
CA LEU A 212 -28.34 -8.11 -10.78
C LEU A 212 -27.86 -9.44 -10.15
N ASN A 213 -28.38 -9.81 -8.98
CA ASN A 213 -28.04 -11.08 -8.32
C ASN A 213 -28.48 -12.30 -9.14
N ARG A 214 -29.64 -12.24 -9.81
CA ARG A 214 -30.11 -13.29 -10.73
C ARG A 214 -29.17 -13.44 -11.92
N LEU A 215 -28.69 -12.33 -12.50
CA LEU A 215 -27.78 -12.36 -13.64
C LEU A 215 -26.44 -13.02 -13.30
N GLY A 216 -25.94 -12.76 -12.09
CA GLY A 216 -24.66 -13.29 -11.60
C GLY A 216 -24.66 -14.79 -11.27
N ASN A 217 -25.79 -15.49 -11.37
CA ASN A 217 -25.96 -16.85 -10.84
C ASN A 217 -25.49 -16.97 -9.37
N LEU A 218 -25.53 -15.88 -8.60
CA LEU A 218 -25.10 -15.87 -7.19
C LEU A 218 -26.13 -16.53 -6.27
N GLN A 219 -27.24 -17.05 -6.81
CA GLN A 219 -28.30 -17.73 -6.04
C GLN A 219 -28.69 -19.12 -6.54
N GLU A 220 -28.32 -19.56 -7.76
CA GLU A 220 -28.78 -20.87 -8.28
C GLU A 220 -27.67 -21.65 -9.00
N ARG A 221 -26.97 -22.49 -8.22
CA ARG A 221 -26.58 -23.83 -8.63
C ARG A 221 -26.79 -24.78 -7.46
N VAL A 222 -28.04 -25.20 -7.26
CA VAL A 222 -28.31 -26.49 -6.62
C VAL A 222 -28.43 -27.48 -7.77
N VAL A 223 -27.41 -28.32 -7.95
CA VAL A 223 -27.46 -29.53 -8.79
C VAL A 223 -27.70 -30.71 -7.88
#